data_AF-A0A3R9JRT6-F1
#
_entry.id   AF-A0A3R9JRT6-F1
#
_cell.length_a   1.000
_cell.length_b   1.000
_cell.length_c   1.000
_cell.angle_alpha   90.00
_cell.angle_beta   90.00
_cell.angle_gamma   90.00
#
_symmetry.space_group_name_H-M   'P 1'
#
loop_
_entity.id
_entity.type
_entity.pdbx_description
1 polymer ?
#
loop_
_entity_poly.entity_id
_entity_poly.type
_entity_poly.pdbx_seq_one_letter_code
_entity_poly.pdbx_strand_id
1 'polypeptide(L)'
;MYQELQRKVREEKPSYSREEIQWLLEHLGDPSSEIRDDLVFTSLARGIQEELFTLEQFQFIAEEFSSDEGLYKEMDSRGVSTLKRSFRALIYANLLSCDGTKESLYYQQLSSPIRATMLNQGLHYLSKEKDTTGFSSQYGWIHAFAHGGDLLTEVICHPSFPKSDIAEAFEIIGKIFKRVEIRFTNDEDWRLARAFYEPILRGKIEPSLFTAWLQTVKFPLKEANDFHKFSNFRSCLLEVYIQLDQRNSLQNDLKEAIQSFQY
;
A
#
# COMPACT_ATOMS: atom_id res chain seq x y z
N MET A 1 -16.31 22.47 12.27
CA MET A 1 -15.18 21.62 11.89
C MET A 1 -15.18 21.35 10.39
N TYR A 2 -16.16 20.61 9.85
CA TYR A 2 -16.22 20.22 8.42
C TYR A 2 -16.00 21.36 7.41
N GLN A 3 -16.78 22.45 7.46
CA GLN A 3 -16.65 23.57 6.52
C GLN A 3 -15.28 24.25 6.54
N GLU A 4 -14.64 24.30 7.70
CA GLU A 4 -13.31 24.89 7.86
C GLU A 4 -12.24 23.98 7.25
N LEU A 5 -12.30 22.67 7.49
CA LEU A 5 -11.40 21.71 6.86
C LEU A 5 -11.56 21.67 5.33
N GLN A 6 -12.80 21.78 4.82
CA GLN A 6 -13.05 21.88 3.37
C GLN A 6 -12.41 23.12 2.74
N ARG A 7 -12.32 24.23 3.49
CA ARG A 7 -11.60 25.43 3.03
C ARG A 7 -10.10 25.15 2.97
N LYS A 8 -9.55 24.54 4.02
CA LYS A 8 -8.12 24.20 4.15
C LYS A 8 -7.61 23.24 3.07
N VAL A 9 -8.42 22.29 2.60
CA VAL A 9 -8.05 21.40 1.48
C VAL A 9 -7.65 22.18 0.23
N ARG A 10 -8.21 23.38 0.00
CA ARG A 10 -7.90 24.23 -1.17
C ARG A 10 -6.82 25.27 -0.91
N GLU A 11 -6.34 25.39 0.32
CA GLU A 11 -5.25 26.29 0.66
C GLU A 11 -3.91 25.71 0.22
N GLU A 12 -3.00 26.60 -0.17
CA GLU A 12 -1.65 26.22 -0.57
C GLU A 12 -0.86 25.68 0.63
N LYS A 13 -0.95 26.36 1.79
CA LYS A 13 -0.24 25.99 3.02
C LYS A 13 -1.16 26.09 4.24
N PRO A 14 -2.18 25.23 4.36
CA PRO A 14 -3.04 25.20 5.54
C PRO A 14 -2.25 24.80 6.77
N SER A 15 -2.59 25.37 7.93
CA SER A 15 -2.19 24.85 9.23
C SER A 15 -3.34 24.08 9.86
N TYR A 16 -3.03 23.04 10.63
CA TYR A 16 -4.02 22.22 11.32
C TYR A 16 -3.82 22.29 12.83
N SER A 17 -4.91 22.41 13.59
CA SER A 17 -4.89 22.22 15.04
C SER A 17 -4.89 20.73 15.40
N ARG A 18 -4.63 20.39 16.66
CA ARG A 18 -4.68 19.00 17.11
C ARG A 18 -6.09 18.43 17.02
N GLU A 19 -7.10 19.23 17.35
CA GLU A 19 -8.52 18.86 17.29
C GLU A 19 -8.97 18.62 15.84
N GLU A 20 -8.44 19.40 14.89
CA GLU A 20 -8.67 19.21 13.47
C GLU A 20 -8.06 17.89 12.98
N ILE A 21 -6.82 17.60 13.37
CA ILE A 21 -6.18 16.32 13.04
C ILE A 21 -6.99 15.18 13.66
N GLN A 22 -7.34 15.25 14.94
CA GLN A 22 -8.16 14.23 15.61
C GLN A 22 -9.46 13.96 14.85
N TRP A 23 -10.15 15.01 14.40
CA TRP A 23 -11.37 14.87 13.61
C TRP A 23 -11.10 14.12 12.29
N LEU A 24 -10.01 14.43 11.59
CA LEU A 24 -9.62 13.71 10.37
C LEU A 24 -9.37 12.22 10.66
N LEU A 25 -8.66 11.89 11.75
CA LEU A 25 -8.36 10.50 12.13
C LEU A 25 -9.65 9.70 12.42
N GLU A 26 -10.62 10.31 13.10
CA GLU A 26 -11.91 9.68 13.44
C GLU A 26 -12.79 9.40 12.21
N HIS A 27 -12.66 10.21 11.16
CA HIS A 27 -13.47 10.14 9.95
C HIS A 27 -12.77 9.43 8.77
N LEU A 28 -11.63 8.76 9.01
CA LEU A 28 -10.87 8.03 7.98
C LEU A 28 -11.66 6.91 7.29
N GLY A 29 -12.71 6.38 7.93
CA GLY A 29 -13.59 5.37 7.34
C GLY A 29 -15.01 5.85 7.13
N ASP A 30 -15.23 7.15 6.96
CA ASP A 30 -16.57 7.69 6.73
C ASP A 30 -17.24 7.03 5.51
N PRO A 31 -18.53 6.64 5.59
CA PRO A 31 -19.26 6.09 4.46
C PRO A 31 -19.31 7.00 3.23
N SER A 32 -19.31 8.33 3.43
CA SER A 32 -19.32 9.32 2.37
C SER A 32 -17.91 9.48 1.78
N SER A 33 -17.76 9.21 0.48
CA SER A 33 -16.48 9.43 -0.23
C SER A 33 -16.09 10.91 -0.27
N GLU A 34 -17.05 11.84 -0.26
CA GLU A 34 -16.77 13.28 -0.19
C GLU A 34 -16.11 13.67 1.15
N ILE A 35 -16.43 12.94 2.23
CA ILE A 35 -15.81 13.15 3.54
C ILE A 35 -14.50 12.38 3.60
N ARG A 36 -14.51 11.10 3.24
CA ARG A 36 -13.39 10.19 3.42
C ARG A 36 -12.24 10.46 2.44
N ASP A 37 -12.52 10.56 1.15
CA ASP A 37 -11.52 10.64 0.09
C ASP A 37 -11.12 12.11 -0.15
N ASP A 38 -12.11 12.94 -0.47
CA ASP A 38 -11.88 14.31 -0.93
C ASP A 38 -11.45 15.26 0.19
N LEU A 39 -11.88 14.98 1.43
CA LEU A 39 -11.53 15.78 2.61
C LEU A 39 -10.48 15.08 3.47
N VAL A 40 -10.83 13.95 4.09
CA VAL A 40 -10.01 13.35 5.15
C VAL A 40 -8.69 12.82 4.62
N PHE A 41 -8.75 11.91 3.65
CA PHE A 41 -7.54 11.33 3.07
C PHE A 41 -6.70 12.40 2.37
N THR A 42 -7.33 13.28 1.60
CA THR A 42 -6.63 14.38 0.91
C THR A 42 -5.91 15.30 1.91
N SER A 43 -6.54 15.73 3.00
CA SER A 43 -5.89 16.55 4.04
C SER A 43 -4.72 15.83 4.70
N LEU A 44 -4.88 14.55 5.06
CA LEU A 44 -3.81 13.78 5.72
C LEU A 44 -2.65 13.50 4.76
N ALA A 45 -2.93 13.06 3.54
CA ALA A 45 -1.93 12.77 2.52
C ALA A 45 -1.15 14.02 2.14
N ARG A 46 -1.83 15.14 1.84
CA ARG A 46 -1.15 16.42 1.59
C ARG A 46 -0.34 16.86 2.80
N GLY A 47 -0.91 16.78 4.00
CA GLY A 47 -0.22 17.21 5.22
C GLY A 47 1.07 16.44 5.50
N ILE A 48 1.11 15.15 5.15
CA ILE A 48 2.30 14.29 5.27
C ILE A 48 3.26 14.51 4.08
N GLN A 49 2.78 14.46 2.84
CA GLN A 49 3.63 14.49 1.65
C GLN A 49 4.20 15.87 1.33
N GLU A 50 3.43 16.93 1.57
CA GLU A 50 3.84 18.32 1.36
C GLU A 50 4.44 18.94 2.64
N GLU A 51 4.65 18.13 3.68
CA GLU A 51 5.28 18.52 4.95
C GLU A 51 4.60 19.68 5.67
N LEU A 52 3.25 19.72 5.62
CA LEU A 52 2.45 20.79 6.23
C LEU A 52 2.20 20.56 7.74
N PHE A 53 2.42 19.34 8.23
CA PHE A 53 2.33 19.02 9.65
C PHE A 53 3.64 19.32 10.38
N THR A 54 3.55 19.74 11.65
CA THR A 54 4.73 19.76 12.51
C THR A 54 5.23 18.34 12.76
N LEU A 55 6.47 18.21 13.22
CA LEU A 55 7.03 16.91 13.63
C LEU A 55 6.17 16.21 14.71
N GLU A 56 5.71 16.98 15.68
CA GLU A 56 4.84 16.50 16.76
C GLU A 56 3.50 15.98 16.21
N GLN A 57 2.94 16.65 15.19
CA GLN A 57 1.70 16.22 14.54
C GLN A 57 1.91 14.96 13.71
N PHE A 58 3.01 14.86 12.97
CA PHE A 58 3.37 13.64 12.23
C PHE A 58 3.49 12.44 13.17
N GLN A 59 4.19 12.60 14.29
CA GLN A 59 4.35 11.55 15.31
C GLN A 59 3.01 11.20 15.96
N PHE A 60 2.19 12.19 16.30
CA PHE A 60 0.85 11.98 16.83
C PHE A 60 -0.05 11.19 15.88
N ILE A 61 -0.06 11.51 14.59
CA ILE A 61 -0.83 10.76 13.58
C ILE A 61 -0.38 9.30 13.53
N ALA A 62 0.94 9.06 13.56
CA ALA A 62 1.50 7.71 13.55
C ALA A 62 1.17 6.90 14.81
N GLU A 63 1.20 7.54 15.99
CA GLU A 63 0.81 6.96 17.27
C GLU A 63 -0.67 6.54 17.25
N GLU A 64 -1.57 7.45 16.88
CA GLU A 64 -3.01 7.19 16.86
C GLU A 64 -3.37 6.03 15.92
N PHE A 65 -2.81 6.00 14.70
CA PHE A 65 -3.12 4.91 13.76
C PHE A 65 -2.47 3.58 14.11
N SER A 66 -1.37 3.56 14.87
CA SER A 66 -0.72 2.33 15.33
C SER A 66 -1.31 1.77 16.62
N SER A 67 -2.09 2.59 17.34
CA SER A 67 -2.81 2.19 18.54
C SER A 67 -3.97 1.23 18.22
N ASP A 68 -4.52 0.60 19.26
CA ASP A 68 -5.76 -0.18 19.20
C ASP A 68 -5.80 -1.19 18.05
N GLU A 69 -4.80 -2.09 18.04
CA GLU A 69 -4.56 -3.14 17.03
C GLU A 69 -4.14 -2.65 15.63
N GLY A 70 -4.07 -1.35 15.38
CA GLY A 70 -3.58 -0.78 14.12
C GLY A 70 -4.32 -1.33 12.90
N LEU A 71 -3.62 -1.86 11.90
CA LEU A 71 -4.24 -2.43 10.69
C LEU A 71 -5.10 -3.68 10.93
N TYR A 72 -4.96 -4.34 12.08
CA TYR A 72 -5.68 -5.58 12.37
C TYR A 72 -7.02 -5.36 13.07
N LYS A 73 -7.31 -4.12 13.49
CA LYS A 73 -8.58 -3.77 14.11
C LYS A 73 -9.75 -4.18 13.23
N GLU A 74 -10.67 -4.96 13.81
CA GLU A 74 -11.89 -5.44 13.15
C GLU A 74 -11.62 -6.23 11.85
N MET A 75 -10.50 -6.94 11.72
CA MET A 75 -10.06 -7.64 10.49
C MET A 75 -11.13 -8.54 9.83
N ASP A 76 -11.97 -9.21 10.63
CA ASP A 76 -13.02 -10.10 10.11
C ASP A 76 -14.34 -9.38 9.77
N SER A 77 -14.43 -8.07 10.00
CA SER A 77 -15.61 -7.24 9.69
C SER A 77 -15.51 -6.58 8.32
N ARG A 78 -16.66 -6.37 7.67
CA ARG A 78 -16.79 -5.77 6.32
C ARG A 78 -17.46 -4.39 6.35
N GLY A 79 -17.50 -3.71 5.20
CA GLY A 79 -18.17 -2.43 5.04
C GLY A 79 -17.32 -1.29 5.60
N VAL A 80 -17.86 -0.52 6.55
CA VAL A 80 -17.15 0.61 7.19
C VAL A 80 -15.84 0.16 7.84
N SER A 81 -15.79 -1.04 8.43
CA SER A 81 -14.54 -1.58 8.99
C SER A 81 -13.48 -1.80 7.91
N THR A 82 -13.86 -2.28 6.71
CA THR A 82 -12.94 -2.39 5.57
C THR A 82 -12.45 -1.02 5.13
N LEU A 83 -13.32 -0.01 5.05
CA LEU A 83 -12.91 1.37 4.73
C LEU A 83 -11.84 1.86 5.69
N LYS A 84 -12.06 1.72 7.00
CA LYS A 84 -11.10 2.13 8.03
C LYS A 84 -9.75 1.44 7.85
N ARG A 85 -9.72 0.11 7.68
CA ARG A 85 -8.47 -0.64 7.50
C ARG A 85 -7.76 -0.26 6.20
N SER A 86 -8.50 -0.17 5.11
CA SER A 86 -7.98 0.17 3.79
C SER A 86 -7.34 1.55 3.76
N PHE A 87 -8.04 2.57 4.24
CA PHE A 87 -7.50 3.93 4.27
C PHE A 87 -6.38 4.07 5.32
N ARG A 88 -6.42 3.29 6.41
CA ARG A 88 -5.29 3.24 7.36
C ARG A 88 -4.04 2.66 6.71
N ALA A 89 -4.18 1.62 5.88
CA ALA A 89 -3.06 1.07 5.12
C ALA A 89 -2.46 2.12 4.18
N LEU A 90 -3.32 2.93 3.54
CA LEU A 90 -2.87 4.01 2.68
C LEU A 90 -2.17 5.13 3.46
N ILE A 91 -2.62 5.48 4.67
CA ILE A 91 -1.91 6.43 5.52
C ILE A 91 -0.57 5.86 6.02
N TYR A 92 -0.51 4.58 6.42
CA TYR A 92 0.76 3.93 6.74
C TYR A 92 1.76 4.03 5.59
N ALA A 93 1.30 3.84 4.35
CA ALA A 93 2.16 3.98 3.17
C ALA A 93 2.77 5.40 3.11
N ASN A 94 1.96 6.44 3.30
CA ASN A 94 2.43 7.84 3.33
C ASN A 94 3.44 8.09 4.45
N LEU A 95 3.13 7.63 5.68
CA LEU A 95 4.00 7.81 6.84
C LEU A 95 5.36 7.11 6.65
N LEU A 96 5.35 5.86 6.19
CA LEU A 96 6.57 5.11 5.90
C LEU A 96 7.36 5.72 4.74
N SER A 97 6.68 6.22 3.70
CA SER A 97 7.36 6.85 2.56
C SER A 97 8.16 8.07 3.00
N CYS A 98 7.54 8.97 3.77
CA CYS A 98 8.21 10.15 4.30
C CYS A 98 9.25 9.81 5.39
N ASP A 99 9.02 8.80 6.24
CA ASP A 99 10.00 8.32 7.23
C ASP A 99 11.24 7.69 6.56
N GLY A 100 11.05 7.08 5.39
CA GLY A 100 12.08 6.39 4.63
C GLY A 100 12.85 7.23 3.62
N THR A 101 12.40 8.46 3.33
CA THR A 101 12.99 9.32 2.30
C THR A 101 13.95 10.32 2.93
N LYS A 102 15.23 10.33 2.51
CA LYS A 102 16.29 11.13 3.16
C LYS A 102 16.05 12.64 3.11
N GLU A 103 15.39 13.10 2.06
CA GLU A 103 15.12 14.50 1.79
C GLU A 103 13.88 15.02 2.54
N SER A 104 13.08 14.11 3.13
CA SER A 104 11.88 14.45 3.88
C SER A 104 12.22 15.01 5.26
N LEU A 105 11.49 16.03 5.71
CA LEU A 105 11.52 16.55 7.08
C LEU A 105 11.17 15.49 8.13
N TYR A 106 10.48 14.43 7.72
CA TYR A 106 10.10 13.31 8.58
C TYR A 106 11.06 12.11 8.50
N TYR A 107 12.21 12.23 7.83
CA TYR A 107 13.18 11.15 7.71
C TYR A 107 13.58 10.58 9.09
N GLN A 108 13.31 9.29 9.29
CA GLN A 108 13.59 8.54 10.53
C GLN A 108 12.92 9.14 11.78
N GLN A 109 11.82 9.89 11.64
CA GLN A 109 11.12 10.55 12.73
C GLN A 109 10.02 9.71 13.39
N LEU A 110 9.62 8.59 12.78
CA LEU A 110 8.81 7.58 13.48
C LEU A 110 9.63 6.94 14.59
N SER A 111 9.04 6.76 15.78
CA SER A 111 9.71 6.03 16.86
C SER A 111 9.98 4.59 16.45
N SER A 112 11.07 3.99 16.96
CA SER A 112 11.43 2.61 16.59
C SER A 112 10.32 1.58 16.82
N PRO A 113 9.55 1.62 17.93
CA PRO A 113 8.42 0.70 18.12
C PRO A 113 7.32 0.88 17.07
N ILE A 114 6.91 2.13 16.81
CA ILE A 114 5.84 2.43 15.83
C ILE A 114 6.26 1.99 14.43
N ARG A 115 7.48 2.35 14.02
CA ARG A 115 8.03 1.95 12.72
C ARG A 115 8.08 0.44 12.56
N ALA A 116 8.57 -0.27 13.58
CA ALA A 116 8.61 -1.74 13.55
C ALA A 116 7.20 -2.34 13.43
N THR A 117 6.22 -1.79 14.16
CA THR A 117 4.81 -2.19 14.07
C THR A 117 4.25 -1.95 12.67
N MET A 118 4.46 -0.77 12.08
CA MET A 118 3.99 -0.45 10.73
C MET A 118 4.63 -1.35 9.66
N LEU A 119 5.94 -1.59 9.74
CA LEU A 119 6.63 -2.49 8.80
C LEU A 119 6.10 -3.92 8.91
N ASN A 120 5.93 -4.44 10.13
CA ASN A 120 5.41 -5.79 10.33
C ASN A 120 3.95 -5.93 9.91
N GLN A 121 3.09 -4.99 10.31
CA GLN A 121 1.68 -5.01 9.93
C GLN A 121 1.51 -4.83 8.43
N GLY A 122 2.28 -3.93 7.80
CA GLY A 122 2.21 -3.72 6.36
C GLY A 122 2.64 -4.94 5.56
N LEU A 123 3.70 -5.66 6.00
CA LEU A 123 4.12 -6.91 5.37
C LEU A 123 3.02 -8.00 5.39
N HIS A 124 2.26 -8.09 6.48
CA HIS A 124 1.33 -9.21 6.69
C HIS A 124 -0.15 -8.86 6.50
N TYR A 125 -0.50 -7.58 6.36
CA TYR A 125 -1.88 -7.09 6.23
C TYR A 125 -2.67 -7.85 5.16
N LEU A 126 -2.13 -7.94 3.94
CA LEU A 126 -2.81 -8.62 2.82
C LEU A 126 -2.84 -10.14 2.93
N SER A 127 -2.09 -10.75 3.85
CA SER A 127 -2.28 -12.16 4.18
C SER A 127 -3.55 -12.39 5.01
N LYS A 128 -4.01 -11.36 5.72
CA LYS A 128 -5.17 -11.41 6.62
C LYS A 128 -6.43 -10.82 5.98
N GLU A 129 -6.30 -9.76 5.19
CA GLU A 129 -7.44 -9.08 4.56
C GLU A 129 -8.17 -10.03 3.59
N LYS A 130 -9.51 -10.03 3.62
CA LYS A 130 -10.37 -10.91 2.83
C LYS A 130 -11.29 -10.13 1.89
N ASP A 131 -11.49 -8.84 2.15
CA ASP A 131 -12.33 -7.99 1.33
C ASP A 131 -11.55 -7.55 0.08
N THR A 132 -11.91 -8.14 -1.05
CA THR A 132 -11.30 -7.86 -2.36
C THR A 132 -12.09 -6.81 -3.14
N THR A 133 -13.04 -6.12 -2.49
CA THR A 133 -13.85 -5.09 -3.14
C THR A 133 -12.99 -3.89 -3.55
N GLY A 134 -12.94 -3.61 -4.86
CA GLY A 134 -12.34 -2.39 -5.39
C GLY A 134 -13.29 -1.20 -5.22
N PHE A 135 -14.41 -1.19 -5.93
CA PHE A 135 -15.45 -0.15 -5.87
C PHE A 135 -16.77 -0.68 -5.31
N SER A 136 -17.45 0.14 -4.51
CA SER A 136 -18.80 -0.07 -4.01
C SER A 136 -19.72 1.07 -4.48
N SER A 137 -20.89 0.75 -5.00
CA SER A 137 -21.90 1.77 -5.33
C SER A 137 -22.41 2.52 -4.10
N GLN A 138 -22.26 1.95 -2.90
CA GLN A 138 -22.67 2.57 -1.66
C GLN A 138 -21.59 3.48 -1.08
N TYR A 139 -20.32 3.03 -1.11
CA TYR A 139 -19.24 3.68 -0.38
C TYR A 139 -18.20 4.36 -1.27
N GLY A 140 -18.23 4.13 -2.58
CA GLY A 140 -17.14 4.51 -3.49
C GLY A 140 -15.98 3.53 -3.40
N TRP A 141 -14.74 4.05 -3.49
CA TRP A 141 -13.53 3.24 -3.45
C TRP A 141 -13.28 2.61 -2.08
N ILE A 142 -13.21 1.28 -2.05
CA ILE A 142 -12.87 0.49 -0.86
C ILE A 142 -11.39 0.13 -0.92
N HIS A 143 -10.93 -0.48 -2.01
CA HIS A 143 -9.52 -0.67 -2.35
C HIS A 143 -8.61 -1.31 -1.28
N ALA A 144 -9.13 -2.22 -0.46
CA ALA A 144 -8.33 -2.82 0.61
C ALA A 144 -7.05 -3.51 0.11
N PHE A 145 -7.12 -4.18 -1.04
CA PHE A 145 -5.95 -4.80 -1.68
C PHE A 145 -5.04 -3.79 -2.38
N ALA A 146 -5.62 -2.82 -3.10
CA ALA A 146 -4.88 -1.76 -3.77
C ALA A 146 -4.08 -0.90 -2.78
N HIS A 147 -4.69 -0.45 -1.67
CA HIS A 147 -4.01 0.30 -0.61
C HIS A 147 -2.99 -0.57 0.12
N GLY A 148 -3.25 -1.87 0.27
CA GLY A 148 -2.25 -2.80 0.81
C GLY A 148 -1.05 -3.00 -0.10
N GLY A 149 -1.21 -2.96 -1.43
CA GLY A 149 -0.10 -3.01 -2.39
C GLY A 149 0.80 -1.76 -2.30
N ASP A 150 0.19 -0.59 -2.16
CA ASP A 150 0.91 0.66 -1.90
C ASP A 150 1.70 0.59 -0.58
N LEU A 151 1.07 0.09 0.49
CA LEU A 151 1.75 -0.11 1.77
C LEU A 151 2.92 -1.11 1.65
N LEU A 152 2.71 -2.25 1.01
CA LEU A 152 3.78 -3.24 0.80
C LEU A 152 4.97 -2.66 0.04
N THR A 153 4.71 -1.80 -0.93
CA THR A 153 5.77 -1.10 -1.68
C THR A 153 6.63 -0.25 -0.75
N GLU A 154 6.00 0.57 0.08
CA GLU A 154 6.73 1.43 1.01
C GLU A 154 7.43 0.62 2.12
N VAL A 155 6.83 -0.48 2.61
CA VAL A 155 7.49 -1.42 3.53
C VAL A 155 8.76 -2.00 2.91
N ILE A 156 8.66 -2.60 1.72
CA ILE A 156 9.79 -3.26 1.06
C ILE A 156 10.88 -2.25 0.71
N CYS A 157 10.52 -1.03 0.32
CA CYS A 157 11.48 0.02 -0.03
C CYS A 157 12.09 0.72 1.19
N HIS A 158 11.45 0.68 2.36
CA HIS A 158 11.88 1.42 3.55
C HIS A 158 13.33 1.10 3.95
N PRO A 159 14.20 2.08 4.30
CA PRO A 159 15.60 1.82 4.67
C PRO A 159 15.75 0.87 5.88
N SER A 160 14.81 0.91 6.82
CA SER A 160 14.80 0.02 8.00
C SER A 160 14.26 -1.39 7.71
N PHE A 161 13.71 -1.67 6.52
CA PHE A 161 13.31 -3.02 6.14
C PHE A 161 14.52 -3.80 5.58
N PRO A 162 14.95 -4.91 6.20
CA PRO A 162 16.17 -5.61 5.81
C PRO A 162 16.11 -6.17 4.39
N LYS A 163 17.21 -6.07 3.64
CA LYS A 163 17.32 -6.68 2.30
C LYS A 163 17.16 -8.21 2.35
N SER A 164 17.54 -8.85 3.45
CA SER A 164 17.40 -10.29 3.67
C SER A 164 15.94 -10.76 3.64
N ASP A 165 15.00 -9.87 3.95
CA ASP A 165 13.60 -10.23 4.19
C ASP A 165 12.73 -10.01 2.94
N ILE A 166 13.31 -9.41 1.88
CA ILE A 166 12.58 -9.10 0.63
C ILE A 166 12.12 -10.36 -0.09
N ALA A 167 12.92 -11.43 -0.06
CA ALA A 167 12.51 -12.72 -0.63
C ALA A 167 11.25 -13.28 0.07
N GLU A 168 11.16 -13.12 1.39
CA GLU A 168 9.95 -13.50 2.14
C GLU A 168 8.76 -12.62 1.76
N ALA A 169 8.97 -11.31 1.57
CA ALA A 169 7.92 -10.42 1.09
C ALA A 169 7.37 -10.85 -0.28
N PHE A 170 8.24 -11.27 -1.21
CA PHE A 170 7.81 -11.83 -2.50
C PHE A 170 7.01 -13.13 -2.32
N GLU A 171 7.43 -14.03 -1.44
CA GLU A 171 6.65 -15.24 -1.10
C GLU A 171 5.25 -14.90 -0.56
N ILE A 172 5.14 -13.87 0.28
CA ILE A 172 3.85 -13.39 0.80
C ILE A 172 2.97 -12.89 -0.36
N ILE A 173 3.51 -12.07 -1.26
CA ILE A 173 2.77 -11.57 -2.44
C ILE A 173 2.33 -12.74 -3.33
N GLY A 174 3.19 -13.72 -3.59
CA GLY A 174 2.84 -14.92 -4.34
C GLY A 174 1.69 -15.70 -3.70
N LYS A 175 1.68 -15.84 -2.36
CA LYS A 175 0.58 -16.47 -1.61
C LYS A 175 -0.72 -15.67 -1.71
N ILE A 176 -0.65 -14.34 -1.74
CA ILE A 176 -1.80 -13.47 -1.95
C ILE A 176 -2.47 -13.77 -3.29
N PHE A 177 -1.70 -13.76 -4.39
CA PHE A 177 -2.24 -14.10 -5.72
C PHE A 177 -2.80 -15.52 -5.82
N LYS A 178 -2.21 -16.50 -5.11
CA LYS A 178 -2.73 -17.89 -5.07
C LYS A 178 -4.01 -18.04 -4.26
N ARG A 179 -4.31 -17.10 -3.35
CA ARG A 179 -5.50 -17.12 -2.49
C ARG A 179 -6.70 -16.39 -3.11
N VAL A 180 -6.47 -15.32 -3.87
CA VAL A 180 -7.55 -14.50 -4.43
C VAL A 180 -8.25 -15.23 -5.57
N GLU A 181 -9.55 -15.50 -5.41
CA GLU A 181 -10.34 -16.32 -6.35
C GLU A 181 -11.11 -15.49 -7.39
N ILE A 182 -11.11 -14.16 -7.27
CA ILE A 182 -11.74 -13.25 -8.22
C ILE A 182 -10.72 -12.63 -9.17
N ARG A 183 -11.15 -12.11 -10.31
CA ARG A 183 -10.33 -11.21 -11.13
C ARG A 183 -10.35 -9.81 -10.51
N PHE A 184 -9.17 -9.22 -10.31
CA PHE A 184 -9.05 -7.81 -9.96
C PHE A 184 -9.49 -6.92 -11.12
N THR A 185 -10.19 -5.84 -10.81
CA THR A 185 -10.80 -4.95 -11.81
C THR A 185 -10.54 -3.47 -11.55
N ASN A 186 -9.87 -3.13 -10.45
CA ASN A 186 -9.67 -1.76 -10.01
C ASN A 186 -8.21 -1.53 -9.56
N ASP A 187 -7.28 -1.94 -10.43
CA ASP A 187 -5.83 -1.74 -10.34
C ASP A 187 -5.14 -2.39 -9.13
N GLU A 188 -5.79 -3.34 -8.44
CA GLU A 188 -5.19 -4.00 -7.29
C GLU A 188 -3.91 -4.77 -7.66
N ASP A 189 -3.92 -5.49 -8.76
CA ASP A 189 -2.76 -6.22 -9.29
C ASP A 189 -1.65 -5.29 -9.79
N TRP A 190 -1.99 -4.12 -10.35
CA TRP A 190 -1.03 -3.12 -10.80
C TRP A 190 -0.37 -2.41 -9.61
N ARG A 191 -1.14 -2.08 -8.56
CA ARG A 191 -0.57 -1.51 -7.32
C ARG A 191 0.25 -2.52 -6.55
N LEU A 192 -0.09 -3.82 -6.60
CA LEU A 192 0.77 -4.89 -6.08
C LEU A 192 2.06 -5.06 -6.89
N ALA A 193 2.05 -4.80 -8.20
CA ALA A 193 3.24 -4.88 -9.04
C ALA A 193 4.36 -3.93 -8.59
N ARG A 194 3.99 -2.76 -8.04
CA ARG A 194 4.92 -1.76 -7.47
C ARG A 194 5.87 -2.36 -6.46
N ALA A 195 5.38 -3.29 -5.63
CA ALA A 195 6.17 -3.96 -4.60
C ALA A 195 7.33 -4.80 -5.17
N PHE A 196 7.27 -5.20 -6.45
CA PHE A 196 8.35 -5.91 -7.14
C PHE A 196 9.34 -4.98 -7.83
N TYR A 197 8.84 -3.98 -8.58
CA TYR A 197 9.71 -3.18 -9.44
C TYR A 197 10.32 -1.95 -8.73
N GLU A 198 9.64 -1.33 -7.76
CA GLU A 198 10.18 -0.18 -7.03
C GLU A 198 11.49 -0.49 -6.28
N PRO A 199 11.65 -1.61 -5.55
CA PRO A 199 12.93 -1.90 -4.91
C PRO A 199 14.07 -2.15 -5.91
N ILE A 200 13.77 -2.55 -7.15
CA ILE A 200 14.75 -2.63 -8.25
C ILE A 200 15.13 -1.21 -8.70
N LEU A 201 14.13 -0.39 -9.03
CA LEU A 201 14.34 0.99 -9.51
C LEU A 201 15.07 1.88 -8.49
N ARG A 202 14.83 1.67 -7.20
CA ARG A 202 15.51 2.37 -6.10
C ARG A 202 16.88 1.78 -5.75
N GLY A 203 17.35 0.78 -6.50
CA GLY A 203 18.65 0.12 -6.27
C GLY A 203 18.75 -0.65 -4.95
N LYS A 204 17.61 -1.03 -4.37
CA LYS A 204 17.57 -1.79 -3.12
C LYS A 204 17.95 -3.26 -3.35
N ILE A 205 17.48 -3.83 -4.45
CA ILE A 205 17.78 -5.21 -4.88
C ILE A 205 18.22 -5.25 -6.34
N GLU A 206 18.97 -6.29 -6.69
CA GLU A 206 19.25 -6.62 -8.09
C GLU A 206 18.03 -7.32 -8.73
N PRO A 207 17.77 -7.11 -10.03
CA PRO A 207 16.71 -7.80 -10.75
C PRO A 207 16.80 -9.33 -10.66
N SER A 208 18.02 -9.88 -10.53
CA SER A 208 18.26 -11.32 -10.41
C SER A 208 17.58 -11.97 -9.20
N LEU A 209 17.38 -11.23 -8.10
CA LEU A 209 16.62 -11.73 -6.94
C LEU A 209 15.17 -12.01 -7.33
N PHE A 210 14.54 -11.06 -8.04
CA PHE A 210 13.16 -11.21 -8.50
C PHE A 210 13.04 -12.29 -9.58
N THR A 211 13.98 -12.35 -10.52
CA THR A 211 14.03 -13.41 -11.55
C THR A 211 14.10 -14.80 -10.92
N ALA A 212 15.02 -15.02 -9.96
CA ALA A 212 15.20 -16.31 -9.30
C ALA A 212 13.93 -16.72 -8.55
N TRP A 213 13.30 -15.79 -7.83
CA TRP A 213 12.02 -16.04 -7.17
C TRP A 213 10.92 -16.40 -8.18
N LEU A 214 10.77 -15.61 -9.25
CA LEU A 214 9.73 -15.78 -10.25
C LEU A 214 9.78 -17.17 -10.92
N GLN A 215 10.97 -17.72 -11.15
CA GLN A 215 11.18 -19.08 -11.68
C GLN A 215 10.65 -20.19 -10.75
N THR A 216 10.48 -19.92 -9.46
CA THR A 216 9.88 -20.88 -8.50
C THR A 216 8.36 -20.81 -8.46
N VAL A 217 7.77 -19.69 -8.92
CA VAL A 217 6.34 -19.43 -8.83
C VAL A 217 5.59 -20.24 -9.88
N LYS A 218 4.61 -21.03 -9.42
CA LYS A 218 3.72 -21.80 -10.28
C LYS A 218 2.27 -21.54 -9.92
N PHE A 219 1.43 -21.41 -10.94
CA PHE A 219 -0.01 -21.42 -10.82
C PHE A 219 -0.53 -22.67 -11.54
N PRO A 220 -1.27 -23.56 -10.87
CA PRO A 220 -2.02 -24.58 -11.58
C PRO A 220 -3.02 -23.91 -12.52
N LEU A 221 -3.49 -24.63 -13.54
CA LEU A 221 -4.53 -24.20 -14.48
C LEU A 221 -5.51 -25.36 -14.69
N LYS A 222 -6.09 -25.87 -13.59
CA LYS A 222 -6.98 -27.04 -13.62
C LYS A 222 -8.45 -26.62 -13.47
N GLU A 223 -8.72 -25.68 -12.59
CA GLU A 223 -10.07 -25.20 -12.26
C GLU A 223 -10.32 -23.78 -12.79
N ALA A 224 -11.57 -23.35 -12.90
CA ALA A 224 -11.91 -22.00 -13.34
C ALA A 224 -11.25 -20.91 -12.45
N ASN A 225 -11.23 -21.12 -11.13
CA ASN A 225 -10.60 -20.19 -10.18
C ASN A 225 -9.07 -20.13 -10.33
N ASP A 226 -8.44 -21.19 -10.84
CA ASP A 226 -7.01 -21.18 -11.13
C ASP A 226 -6.68 -20.16 -12.23
N PHE A 227 -7.57 -20.00 -13.21
CA PHE A 227 -7.41 -19.01 -14.27
C PHE A 227 -7.45 -17.58 -13.72
N HIS A 228 -8.33 -17.28 -12.76
CA HIS A 228 -8.37 -15.96 -12.11
C HIS A 228 -7.06 -15.66 -11.37
N LYS A 229 -6.57 -16.62 -10.59
CA LYS A 229 -5.29 -16.51 -9.85
C LYS A 229 -4.12 -16.25 -10.79
N PHE A 230 -3.99 -17.07 -11.84
CA PHE A 230 -2.96 -16.91 -12.87
C PHE A 230 -3.09 -15.58 -13.61
N SER A 231 -4.31 -15.20 -14.01
CA SER A 231 -4.55 -13.97 -14.77
C SER A 231 -4.24 -12.71 -13.97
N ASN A 232 -4.57 -12.68 -12.67
CA ASN A 232 -4.15 -11.62 -11.75
C ASN A 232 -2.63 -11.50 -11.68
N PHE A 233 -1.93 -12.61 -11.49
CA PHE A 233 -0.47 -12.57 -11.40
C PHE A 233 0.17 -12.17 -12.73
N ARG A 234 -0.34 -12.68 -13.86
CA ARG A 234 0.15 -12.29 -15.20
C ARG A 234 -0.05 -10.80 -15.46
N SER A 235 -1.18 -10.23 -15.05
CA SER A 235 -1.46 -8.80 -15.17
C SER A 235 -0.52 -7.96 -14.29
N CYS A 236 -0.25 -8.40 -13.06
CA CYS A 236 0.81 -7.84 -12.21
C CYS A 236 2.18 -7.86 -12.91
N LEU A 237 2.58 -8.99 -13.53
CA LEU A 237 3.85 -9.09 -14.24
C LEU A 237 3.93 -8.20 -15.49
N LEU A 238 2.80 -7.98 -16.17
CA LEU A 238 2.73 -7.05 -17.30
C LEU A 238 3.06 -5.63 -16.84
N GLU A 239 2.52 -5.20 -15.70
CA GLU A 239 2.85 -3.90 -15.13
C GLU A 239 4.34 -3.81 -14.74
N VAL A 240 4.90 -4.86 -14.11
CA VAL A 240 6.35 -4.92 -13.85
C VAL A 240 7.17 -4.78 -15.13
N TYR A 241 6.79 -5.50 -16.20
CA TYR A 241 7.45 -5.40 -17.50
C TYR A 241 7.44 -3.97 -18.02
N ILE A 242 6.26 -3.34 -18.09
CA ILE A 242 6.09 -2.00 -18.65
C ILE A 242 6.91 -0.98 -17.86
N GLN A 243 6.82 -1.01 -16.53
CA GLN A 243 7.49 -0.02 -15.68
C GLN A 243 9.02 -0.15 -15.72
N LEU A 244 9.57 -1.38 -15.79
CA LEU A 244 11.01 -1.58 -15.91
C LEU A 244 11.53 -1.27 -17.32
N ASP A 245 10.78 -1.62 -18.37
CA ASP A 245 11.16 -1.37 -19.77
C ASP A 245 11.19 0.14 -20.06
N GLN A 246 10.16 0.88 -19.65
CA GLN A 246 10.10 2.34 -19.79
C GLN A 246 11.27 3.08 -19.12
N ARG A 247 11.86 2.48 -18.09
CA ARG A 247 13.00 3.04 -17.34
C ARG A 247 14.34 2.41 -17.72
N ASN A 248 14.39 1.64 -18.81
CA ASN A 248 15.60 0.93 -19.27
C ASN A 248 16.25 0.05 -18.17
N SER A 249 15.44 -0.50 -17.27
CA SER A 249 15.86 -1.30 -16.12
C SER A 249 15.46 -2.78 -16.24
N LEU A 250 14.82 -3.17 -17.34
CA LEU A 250 14.43 -4.55 -17.61
C LEU A 250 15.59 -5.37 -18.18
N GLN A 251 16.17 -6.24 -17.36
CA GLN A 251 17.22 -7.18 -17.78
C GLN A 251 16.65 -8.35 -18.59
N ASN A 252 17.47 -8.92 -19.49
CA ASN A 252 17.07 -10.01 -20.39
C ASN A 252 16.53 -11.24 -19.64
N ASP A 253 17.22 -11.71 -18.61
CA ASP A 253 16.78 -12.90 -17.85
C ASP A 253 15.41 -12.66 -17.18
N LEU A 254 15.19 -11.46 -16.64
CA LEU A 254 13.90 -11.09 -16.05
C LEU A 254 12.80 -10.99 -17.11
N LYS A 255 13.12 -10.41 -18.27
CA LYS A 255 12.22 -10.33 -19.42
C LYS A 255 11.79 -11.73 -19.87
N GLU A 256 12.72 -12.65 -20.05
CA GLU A 256 12.42 -14.03 -20.42
C GLU A 256 11.58 -14.74 -19.34
N ALA A 257 11.91 -14.55 -18.06
CA ALA A 257 11.14 -15.10 -16.95
C ALA A 257 9.68 -14.60 -16.97
N ILE A 258 9.45 -13.29 -17.16
CA ILE A 258 8.10 -12.72 -17.27
C ILE A 258 7.37 -13.26 -18.50
N GLN A 259 8.03 -13.30 -19.66
CA GLN A 259 7.43 -13.78 -20.92
C GLN A 259 7.05 -15.27 -20.88
N SER A 260 7.68 -16.05 -20.00
CA SER A 260 7.32 -17.46 -19.78
C SER A 260 5.95 -17.66 -19.12
N PHE A 261 5.36 -16.63 -18.50
CA PHE A 261 4.01 -16.67 -17.92
C PHE A 261 2.91 -16.48 -18.99
N GLN A 262 2.85 -17.41 -19.93
CA GLN A 262 1.85 -17.51 -20.99
C GLN A 262 1.23 -18.92 -21.03
N TYR A 263 0.06 -19.04 -21.67
CA TYR A 263 -0.64 -20.31 -21.89
C TYR A 263 -0.42 -20.81 -23.32
#